data_AF-A0A350QNG2-F1
#
_entry.id   AF-A0A350QNG2-F1
#
_cell.length_a   1.000
_cell.length_b   1.000
_cell.length_c   1.000
_cell.angle_alpha   90.00
_cell.angle_beta   90.00
_cell.angle_gamma   90.00
#
_symmetry.space_group_name_H-M   'P 1'
#
loop_
_entity.id
_entity.type
_entity.pdbx_description
1 polymer ?
#
loop_
_entity_poly.entity_id
_entity_poly.type
_entity_poly.pdbx_seq_one_letter_code
_entity_poly.pdbx_strand_id
1 'polypeptide(L)' 'MPTYVYAVILEDGSNGEHFEVVQPMSDDALTKHPETGEPVRRVPVAPNLPLSHSD' A
#
# COMPACT_ATOMS: atom_id res chain seq x y z
N MET A 1 -13.34 6.03 -3.45
CA MET A 1 -12.41 5.71 -2.35
C MET A 1 -11.25 4.95 -2.97
N PRO A 2 -10.02 5.48 -2.93
CA PRO A 2 -8.87 4.77 -3.46
C PRO A 2 -8.47 3.60 -2.56
N THR A 3 -7.84 2.61 -3.19
CA THR A 3 -7.16 1.50 -2.50
C THR A 3 -5.66 1.74 -2.60
N TYR A 4 -4.97 1.65 -1.47
CA TYR A 4 -3.52 1.73 -1.41
C TYR A 4 -2.93 0.39 -0.99
N VAL A 5 -1.75 0.08 -1.51
CA VAL A 5 -0.96 -1.07 -1.07
C VAL A 5 -0.05 -0.63 0.09
N TYR A 6 -0.11 -1.37 1.18
CA TYR A 6 0.78 -1.23 2.33
C TYR A 6 1.59 -2.51 2.50
N ALA A 7 2.73 -2.42 3.17
CA ALA A 7 3.50 -3.57 3.61
C ALA A 7 3.82 -3.47 5.09
N VAL A 8 3.80 -4.61 5.78
CA VAL A 8 4.31 -4.75 7.14
C VAL A 8 5.82 -4.52 7.15
N ILE A 9 6.32 -3.77 8.13
CA ILE A 9 7.74 -3.53 8.32
C ILE A 9 8.27 -4.62 9.26
N LEU A 10 9.17 -5.47 8.76
CA LEU A 10 9.82 -6.49 9.56
C LEU A 10 10.90 -5.88 10.48
N GLU A 11 11.40 -6.66 11.43
CA GLU A 11 12.43 -6.20 12.40
C GLU A 11 13.71 -5.71 11.74
N ASP A 12 14.05 -6.22 10.54
CA ASP A 12 15.20 -5.79 9.74
C ASP A 12 14.93 -4.53 8.88
N GLY A 13 13.71 -3.97 8.94
CA GLY A 13 13.27 -2.81 8.17
C GLY A 13 12.84 -3.10 6.72
N SER A 14 12.82 -4.38 6.32
CA SER A 14 12.34 -4.81 5.01
C SER A 14 10.81 -4.87 4.93
N ASN A 15 10.27 -4.99 3.71
CA ASN A 15 8.85 -5.20 3.49
C ASN A 15 8.50 -6.67 3.68
N GLY A 16 7.62 -6.96 4.62
CA GLY A 16 6.98 -8.26 4.78
C GLY A 16 5.73 -8.40 3.91
N GLU A 17 4.65 -8.84 4.52
CA GLU A 17 3.38 -9.06 3.85
C GLU A 17 2.80 -7.77 3.27
N HIS A 18 2.31 -7.84 2.03
CA HIS A 18 1.64 -6.75 1.34
C HIS A 18 0.13 -6.93 1.41
N PHE A 19 -0.59 -5.85 1.66
CA PHE A 19 -2.05 -5.85 1.77
C PHE A 19 -2.64 -4.57 1.20
N GLU A 20 -3.91 -4.65 0.82
CA GLU A 20 -4.66 -3.55 0.23
C GLU A 20 -5.61 -2.93 1.26
N VAL A 21 -5.61 -1.60 1.34
CA VAL A 21 -6.50 -0.85 2.23
C VAL A 21 -7.27 0.21 1.45
N VAL A 22 -8.58 0.20 1.59
CA VAL A 22 -9.45 1.28 1.14
C VAL A 22 -9.32 2.43 2.13
N GLN A 23 -8.76 3.56 1.68
CA GLN A 23 -8.51 4.72 2.52
C GLN A 23 -9.01 5.98 1.79
N PRO A 24 -9.69 6.92 2.48
CA PRO A 24 -10.00 8.20 1.86
C PRO A 24 -8.71 9.00 1.61
N MET A 25 -8.67 9.74 0.50
CA MET A 25 -7.52 10.54 0.09
C MET A 25 -7.15 11.66 1.08
N SER A 26 -8.09 12.05 1.95
CA SER A 26 -7.91 13.08 2.97
C SER A 26 -7.17 12.60 4.21
N ASP A 27 -7.09 11.28 4.42
CA ASP A 27 -6.50 10.71 5.62
C ASP A 27 -4.99 10.55 5.48
N ASP A 28 -4.29 10.68 6.60
CA ASP A 28 -2.86 10.42 6.68
C ASP A 28 -2.55 8.94 6.42
N ALA A 29 -1.37 8.65 5.90
CA ALA A 29 -0.94 7.28 5.65
C ALA A 29 -0.93 6.44 6.93
N LEU A 30 -1.38 5.19 6.84
CA LEU A 30 -1.36 4.27 7.97
C LEU A 30 0.09 3.99 8.41
N THR A 31 0.30 4.03 9.72
CA THR A 31 1.57 3.64 10.36
C THR A 31 1.46 2.29 11.07
N LYS A 32 0.23 1.80 11.28
CA LYS A 32 -0.06 0.49 11.88
C LYS A 32 -1.12 -0.27 11.09
N HIS A 33 -0.99 -1.60 11.04
CA HIS A 33 -1.98 -2.48 10.44
C HIS A 33 -3.29 -2.41 11.25
N PRO A 34 -4.46 -2.23 10.61
CA PRO A 34 -5.73 -2.07 11.33
C PRO A 34 -6.15 -3.33 12.11
N GLU A 35 -5.79 -4.52 11.61
CA GLU A 35 -6.13 -5.80 12.25
C GLU A 35 -5.06 -6.31 13.23
N THR A 36 -3.77 -6.33 12.83
CA THR A 36 -2.69 -6.90 13.66
C THR A 36 -1.99 -5.88 14.55
N GLY A 37 -2.09 -4.58 14.24
CA GLY A 37 -1.39 -3.51 14.95
C GLY A 37 0.10 -3.37 14.60
N GLU A 38 0.62 -4.21 13.70
CA GLU A 38 2.01 -4.21 13.27
C GLU A 38 2.40 -2.92 12.55
N PRO A 39 3.68 -2.48 12.61
CA PRO A 39 4.12 -1.30 11.87
C PRO A 39 4.02 -1.53 10.36
N VAL A 40 3.49 -0.55 9.63
CA VAL A 40 3.30 -0.65 8.18
C VAL A 40 3.78 0.62 7.48
N ARG A 41 4.09 0.51 6.18
CA ARG A 41 4.34 1.65 5.30
C ARG A 41 3.62 1.51 3.96
N ARG A 42 3.23 2.64 3.38
CA ARG A 42 2.63 2.67 2.04
C ARG A 42 3.68 2.29 1.00
N VAL A 43 3.34 1.35 0.14
CA VAL A 43 4.18 0.91 -0.96
C VAL A 43 3.76 1.65 -2.23
N PRO A 44 4.66 2.44 -2.86
CA PRO A 44 4.36 3.06 -4.14
C PRO A 44 4.25 1.96 -5.21
N VAL A 45 3.06 1.82 -5.78
CA VAL A 45 2.80 0.92 -6.90
C VAL A 45 3.00 1.65 -8.22
N ALA A 46 3.57 0.96 -9.20
CA ALA A 46 3.64 1.48 -10.55
C ALA A 46 2.22 1.68 -11.09
N PRO A 47 1.96 2.77 -11.85
CA PRO A 47 0.67 2.93 -12.48
C PRO A 47 0.44 1.82 -13.51
N ASN A 48 -0.78 1.30 -13.56
CA ASN A 48 -1.20 0.42 -14.65
C ASN A 48 -1.33 1.24 -15.93
N LEU A 49 -0.25 1.30 -16.71
CA LEU A 49 -0.19 1.96 -18.01
C LEU A 49 -0.62 0.95 -19.09
N PRO A 50 -1.76 1.15 -19.78
CA PRO A 50 -2.05 0.41 -20.99
C PRO A 50 -1.11 0.92 -22.10
N LEU A 51 -0.01 0.21 -22.33
CA LEU A 51 0.98 0.57 -23.36
C LEU A 51 0.59 0.12 -24.77
N SER A 52 -0.55 -0.57 -24.93
CA SER A 52 -1.05 -1.01 -26.23
C SER A 52 -2.14 -0.07 -26.71
N HIS A 53 -1.85 0.68 -27.78
CA HIS A 53 -2.85 1.35 -28.61
C HIS A 53 -2.99 0.51 -29.89
N SER A 54 -4.20 0.06 -30.22
CA SER A 54 -4.47 -0.50 -31.55
C SER A 54 -4.56 0.65 -32.55
N ASP A 55 -3.77 0.60 -33.61
CA ASP A 55 -3.88 1.51 -34.78
C ASP A 55 -5.18 1.25 -35.55
#